data_AF-X1H1K5-F1
#
_entry.id   AF-X1H1K5-F1
#
_cell.length_a   1.000
_cell.length_b   1.000
_cell.length_c   1.000
_cell.angle_alpha   90.00
_cell.angle_beta   90.00
_cell.angle_gamma   90.00
#
_symmetry.space_group_name_H-M   'P 1'
#
loop_
_entity.id
_entity.type
_entity.pdbx_description
1 polymer ?
#
loop_
_entity_poly.entity_id
_entity_poly.type
_entity_poly.pdbx_seq_one_letter_code
_entity_poly.pdbx_strand_id
1 'polypeptide(L)'
;MKLQVSLFGLLLAASFLTAKDVGDVLKAARRMCVNDSVPQALTMLEEEVKGEWGKQEKFLLQQEKADILLYHAGLPREAYLVYTMLTRPGPSKDKEARLYYSLGLGLERSEEFRRAARSYEKVITEYPDSPFYEGALSAIERCFLKNYQIKVAEVDAYPITELELEEIASKKLSPSEQKPLYRPPAPTLHP
;
A
#
# COMPACT_ATOMS: atom_id res chain seq x y z
N MET A 1 13.04 43.94 -13.85
CA MET A 1 14.06 43.43 -12.90
C MET A 1 13.73 41.97 -12.63
N LYS A 2 14.64 41.08 -13.06
CA LYS A 2 14.74 39.62 -12.81
C LYS A 2 13.56 38.72 -13.24
N LEU A 3 13.64 38.27 -14.51
CA LEU A 3 13.22 36.92 -14.90
C LEU A 3 13.96 35.90 -14.01
N GLN A 4 13.31 35.38 -12.97
CA GLN A 4 13.62 34.04 -12.48
C GLN A 4 12.78 33.05 -13.30
N VAL A 5 13.18 32.85 -14.56
CA VAL A 5 12.88 31.59 -15.23
C VAL A 5 13.72 30.58 -14.46
N SER A 6 13.07 29.90 -13.52
CA SER A 6 13.72 28.98 -12.61
C SER A 6 14.52 27.96 -13.43
N LEU A 7 15.81 27.84 -13.13
CA LEU A 7 16.72 26.82 -13.68
C LEU A 7 16.12 25.40 -13.58
N PHE A 8 15.11 25.20 -12.72
CA PHE A 8 14.27 24.01 -12.59
C PHE A 8 13.51 23.60 -13.86
N GLY A 9 12.95 24.56 -14.61
CA GLY A 9 12.20 24.24 -15.83
C GLY A 9 13.10 23.71 -16.94
N LEU A 10 14.36 24.14 -16.97
CA LEU A 10 15.34 23.77 -17.99
C LEU A 10 15.96 22.38 -17.76
N LEU A 11 16.10 21.94 -16.51
CA LEU A 11 16.57 20.59 -16.18
C LEU A 11 15.50 19.51 -16.41
N LEU A 12 14.22 19.85 -16.18
CA LEU A 12 13.11 19.01 -16.63
C LEU A 12 13.12 18.91 -18.17
N ALA A 13 13.18 20.04 -18.88
CA ALA A 13 13.20 20.12 -20.35
C ALA A 13 14.34 19.32 -21.01
N ALA A 14 15.54 19.29 -20.43
CA ALA A 14 16.69 18.60 -21.03
C ALA A 14 16.56 17.06 -21.02
N SER A 15 15.77 16.51 -20.09
CA SER A 15 15.52 15.06 -20.01
C SER A 15 14.41 14.62 -20.98
N PHE A 16 13.42 15.50 -21.22
CA PHE A 16 12.29 15.24 -22.14
C PHE A 16 12.69 15.07 -23.61
N LEU A 17 13.85 15.60 -24.02
CA LEU A 17 14.29 15.60 -25.43
C LEU A 17 15.13 14.38 -25.83
N THR A 18 15.42 13.46 -24.90
CA THR A 18 16.34 12.32 -25.18
C THR A 18 15.80 10.94 -24.84
N ALA A 19 14.72 10.82 -24.05
CA ALA A 19 14.12 9.52 -23.76
C ALA A 19 13.50 8.95 -25.04
N LYS A 20 14.15 7.95 -25.62
CA LYS A 20 13.66 7.25 -26.82
C LYS A 20 12.72 6.11 -26.45
N ASP A 21 12.74 5.69 -25.19
CA ASP A 21 11.91 4.62 -24.65
C ASP A 21 11.53 4.87 -23.18
N VAL A 22 10.50 4.15 -22.71
CA VAL A 22 10.01 4.24 -21.33
C VAL A 22 11.09 3.88 -20.31
N GLY A 23 12.04 3.02 -20.66
CA GLY A 23 13.13 2.60 -19.79
C GLY A 23 14.08 3.73 -19.42
N ASP A 24 14.33 4.66 -20.35
CA ASP A 24 15.13 5.86 -20.08
C ASP A 24 14.43 6.79 -19.08
N VAL A 25 13.11 6.97 -19.21
CA VAL A 25 12.30 7.74 -18.26
C VAL A 25 12.37 7.12 -16.86
N LEU A 26 12.20 5.80 -16.75
CA LEU A 26 12.28 5.09 -15.47
C LEU A 26 13.67 5.23 -14.82
N LYS A 27 14.75 5.10 -15.61
CA LYS A 27 16.11 5.32 -15.11
C LYS A 27 16.33 6.75 -14.63
N ALA A 28 15.80 7.74 -15.35
CA ALA A 28 15.88 9.14 -14.95
C ALA A 28 15.16 9.38 -13.62
N ALA A 29 13.94 8.88 -13.46
CA ALA A 29 13.17 9.00 -12.22
C ALA A 29 13.93 8.42 -11.01
N ARG A 30 14.51 7.22 -11.18
CA ARG A 30 15.30 6.57 -10.12
C ARG A 30 16.56 7.34 -9.76
N ARG A 31 17.27 7.92 -10.75
CA ARG A 31 18.44 8.78 -10.50
C ARG A 31 18.05 10.02 -9.71
N MET A 32 16.88 10.60 -9.99
CA MET A 32 16.37 11.75 -9.24
C MET A 32 16.08 11.36 -7.77
N CYS A 33 15.54 10.18 -7.51
CA CYS A 33 15.36 9.67 -6.14
C CYS A 33 16.70 9.49 -5.40
N VAL A 34 17.75 9.00 -6.06
CA VAL A 34 19.10 8.88 -5.48
C VAL A 34 19.70 10.25 -5.12
N ASN A 35 19.36 11.28 -5.90
CA ASN A 35 19.84 12.65 -5.69
C ASN A 35 18.88 13.51 -4.84
N ASP A 36 18.07 12.88 -3.99
CA ASP A 36 17.09 13.52 -3.09
C ASP A 36 16.11 14.48 -3.79
N SER A 37 15.84 14.20 -5.06
CA SER A 37 14.94 14.97 -5.94
C SER A 37 13.64 14.21 -6.18
N VAL A 38 13.06 13.65 -5.12
CA VAL A 38 11.85 12.82 -5.17
C VAL A 38 10.64 13.58 -5.74
N PRO A 39 10.33 14.83 -5.33
CA PRO A 39 9.21 15.57 -5.91
C PRO A 39 9.32 15.75 -7.42
N GLN A 40 10.53 16.05 -7.91
CA GLN A 40 10.78 16.23 -9.33
C GLN A 40 10.62 14.92 -10.11
N ALA A 41 11.03 13.79 -9.53
CA ALA A 41 10.80 12.47 -10.13
C ALA A 41 9.30 12.18 -10.30
N LEU A 42 8.49 12.49 -9.28
CA LEU A 42 7.04 12.31 -9.31
C LEU A 42 6.37 13.23 -10.34
N THR A 43 6.73 14.52 -10.37
CA THR A 43 6.22 15.46 -11.38
C THR A 43 6.57 15.02 -12.79
N MET A 44 7.80 14.56 -13.03
CA MET A 44 8.21 14.03 -14.33
C MET A 44 7.35 12.85 -14.76
N LEU A 45 7.16 11.85 -13.89
CA LEU A 45 6.32 10.69 -14.19
C LEU A 45 4.85 11.06 -14.45
N GLU A 46 4.32 12.06 -13.74
CA GLU A 46 2.96 12.55 -13.96
C GLU A 46 2.77 13.21 -15.33
N GLU A 47 3.76 13.98 -15.79
CA GLU A 47 3.73 14.56 -17.14
C GLU A 47 3.89 13.48 -18.21
N GLU A 48 4.79 12.52 -18.01
CA GLU A 48 5.01 11.41 -18.93
C GLU A 48 3.74 10.57 -19.12
N VAL A 49 3.03 10.22 -18.05
CA VAL A 49 1.77 9.47 -18.14
C VAL A 49 0.72 10.16 -19.02
N LYS A 50 0.70 11.50 -19.07
CA LYS A 50 -0.24 12.28 -19.90
C LYS A 50 0.11 12.23 -21.40
N GLY A 51 1.36 11.89 -21.74
CA GLY A 51 1.85 11.83 -23.10
C GLY A 51 1.34 10.63 -23.93
N GLU A 52 1.93 10.47 -25.12
CA GLU A 52 1.56 9.47 -26.12
C GLU A 52 2.21 8.10 -25.91
N TRP A 53 2.14 7.58 -24.68
CA TRP A 53 2.59 6.23 -24.36
C TRP A 53 1.49 5.19 -24.59
N GLY A 54 1.89 3.98 -24.98
CA GLY A 54 0.99 2.83 -25.04
C GLY A 54 0.51 2.41 -23.64
N LYS A 55 -0.49 1.53 -23.60
CA LYS A 55 -1.09 1.07 -22.33
C LYS A 55 -0.05 0.41 -21.41
N GLN A 56 0.86 -0.37 -21.99
CA GLN A 56 1.89 -1.08 -21.24
C GLN A 56 2.94 -0.13 -20.65
N GLU A 57 3.34 0.89 -21.40
CA GLU A 57 4.30 1.90 -20.95
C GLU A 57 3.67 2.78 -19.86
N LYS A 58 2.41 3.20 -20.03
CA LYS A 58 1.66 3.93 -18.99
C LYS A 58 1.54 3.13 -17.69
N PHE A 59 1.32 1.82 -17.80
CA PHE A 59 1.33 0.93 -16.64
C PHE A 59 2.69 0.96 -15.91
N LEU A 60 3.80 0.87 -16.65
CA LEU A 60 5.14 0.89 -16.06
C LEU A 60 5.45 2.23 -15.37
N LEU A 61 5.11 3.35 -16.00
CA LEU A 61 5.30 4.69 -15.43
C LEU A 61 4.52 4.87 -14.12
N GLN A 62 3.25 4.43 -14.11
CA GLN A 62 2.42 4.49 -12.90
C GLN A 62 2.91 3.54 -11.82
N GLN A 63 3.39 2.34 -12.19
CA GLN A 63 3.97 1.41 -11.22
C GLN A 63 5.21 2.02 -10.57
N GLU A 64 6.09 2.64 -11.36
CA GLU A 64 7.26 3.33 -10.84
C GLU A 64 6.89 4.50 -9.91
N LYS A 65 5.87 5.27 -10.28
CA LYS A 65 5.34 6.34 -9.43
C LYS A 65 4.90 5.79 -8.07
N ALA A 66 4.17 4.67 -8.07
CA ALA A 66 3.71 4.02 -6.85
C ALA A 66 4.88 3.48 -6.00
N ASP A 67 5.90 2.87 -6.62
CA ASP A 67 7.13 2.45 -5.96
C ASP A 67 7.85 3.65 -5.31
N ILE A 68 7.99 4.77 -6.03
CA ILE A 68 8.63 5.99 -5.50
C ILE A 68 7.85 6.57 -4.32
N LEU A 69 6.52 6.66 -4.42
CA LEU A 69 5.67 7.11 -3.32
C LEU A 69 5.87 6.23 -2.07
N LEU A 70 5.93 4.91 -2.27
CA LEU A 70 6.03 3.94 -1.19
C LEU A 70 7.41 3.91 -0.52
N TYR A 71 8.50 3.93 -1.30
CA TYR A 71 9.85 3.67 -0.81
C TYR A 71 10.72 4.91 -0.64
N HIS A 72 10.47 5.97 -1.42
CA HIS A 72 11.30 7.18 -1.41
C HIS A 72 10.57 8.37 -0.77
N ALA A 73 9.27 8.54 -1.02
CA ALA A 73 8.51 9.65 -0.46
C ALA A 73 7.95 9.35 0.95
N GLY A 74 7.86 8.08 1.34
CA GLY A 74 7.20 7.70 2.60
C GLY A 74 5.72 8.08 2.62
N LEU A 75 5.08 8.07 1.44
CA LEU A 75 3.68 8.43 1.21
C LEU A 75 2.86 7.18 0.85
N PRO A 76 2.62 6.29 1.84
CA PRO A 76 2.03 4.98 1.57
C PRO A 76 0.56 5.04 1.14
N ARG A 77 -0.17 6.09 1.55
CA ARG A 77 -1.57 6.31 1.17
C ARG A 77 -1.70 6.70 -0.31
N GLU A 78 -0.83 7.56 -0.79
CA GLU A 78 -0.75 7.96 -2.19
C GLU A 78 -0.32 6.78 -3.06
N ALA A 79 0.68 6.00 -2.61
CA ALA A 79 1.08 4.77 -3.29
C ALA A 79 -0.07 3.77 -3.43
N TYR A 80 -0.84 3.58 -2.36
CA TYR A 80 -2.04 2.72 -2.34
C TYR A 80 -3.04 3.10 -3.45
N LEU A 81 -3.31 4.40 -3.64
CA LEU A 81 -4.25 4.87 -4.67
C LEU A 81 -3.77 4.50 -6.08
N VAL A 82 -2.48 4.68 -6.36
CA VAL A 82 -1.91 4.34 -7.67
C VAL A 82 -1.90 2.83 -7.89
N TYR A 83 -1.50 2.02 -6.91
CA TYR A 83 -1.53 0.56 -7.02
C TYR A 83 -2.95 0.03 -7.27
N THR A 84 -3.94 0.58 -6.58
CA THR A 84 -5.34 0.20 -6.77
C THR A 84 -5.78 0.40 -8.22
N MET A 85 -5.36 1.50 -8.85
CA MET A 85 -5.67 1.75 -10.28
C MET A 85 -5.01 0.73 -11.20
N LEU A 86 -3.78 0.29 -10.89
CA LEU A 86 -3.02 -0.65 -11.74
C LEU A 86 -3.55 -2.08 -11.73
N THR A 87 -4.33 -2.45 -10.72
CA THR A 87 -4.98 -3.77 -10.67
C THR A 87 -6.15 -3.93 -11.67
N ARG A 88 -6.53 -2.87 -12.41
CA ARG A 88 -7.66 -2.88 -13.36
C ARG A 88 -7.23 -2.30 -14.73
N PRO A 89 -7.17 -3.04 -15.86
CA PRO A 89 -7.28 -4.48 -16.10
C PRO A 89 -5.94 -5.23 -15.95
N GLY A 90 -6.03 -6.49 -15.53
CA GLY A 90 -4.96 -7.26 -14.91
C GLY A 90 -3.67 -7.44 -15.75
N PRO A 91 -2.48 -7.20 -15.16
CA PRO A 91 -1.20 -7.54 -15.78
C PRO A 91 -0.95 -9.06 -15.73
N SER A 92 0.22 -9.54 -16.19
CA SER A 92 0.59 -10.96 -16.03
C SER A 92 0.56 -11.39 -14.55
N LYS A 93 0.35 -12.68 -14.27
CA LYS A 93 0.20 -13.20 -12.90
C LYS A 93 1.28 -12.72 -11.93
N ASP A 94 2.56 -12.78 -12.30
CA ASP A 94 3.65 -12.29 -11.43
C ASP A 94 3.61 -10.78 -11.17
N LYS A 95 3.19 -10.00 -12.17
CA LYS A 95 3.03 -8.55 -12.02
C LYS A 95 1.84 -8.27 -11.11
N GLU A 96 0.77 -9.05 -11.22
CA GLU A 96 -0.41 -8.90 -10.38
C GLU A 96 -0.11 -9.27 -8.93
N ALA A 97 0.61 -10.37 -8.70
CA ALA A 97 1.12 -10.75 -7.39
C ALA A 97 1.99 -9.64 -6.77
N ARG A 98 2.90 -9.05 -7.56
CA ARG A 98 3.70 -7.89 -7.12
C ARG A 98 2.81 -6.71 -6.72
N LEU A 99 1.79 -6.39 -7.50
CA LEU A 99 0.89 -5.27 -7.19
C LEU A 99 0.15 -5.51 -5.88
N TYR A 100 -0.42 -6.69 -5.65
CA TYR A 100 -1.08 -7.02 -4.38
C TYR A 100 -0.11 -7.01 -3.20
N TYR A 101 1.11 -7.51 -3.39
CA TYR A 101 2.16 -7.44 -2.38
C TYR A 101 2.52 -5.99 -2.02
N SER A 102 2.79 -5.15 -3.02
CA SER A 102 3.09 -3.72 -2.81
C SER A 102 1.91 -2.95 -2.22
N LEU A 103 0.68 -3.29 -2.60
CA LEU A 103 -0.54 -2.74 -2.02
C LEU A 103 -0.63 -3.07 -0.52
N GLY A 104 -0.34 -4.32 -0.17
CA GLY A 104 -0.22 -4.78 1.22
C GLY A 104 0.82 -3.97 2.00
N LEU A 105 2.00 -3.74 1.42
CA LEU A 105 3.06 -2.95 2.06
C LEU A 105 2.65 -1.49 2.30
N GLY A 106 1.96 -0.86 1.35
CA GLY A 106 1.42 0.48 1.52
C GLY A 106 0.40 0.55 2.64
N LEU A 107 -0.53 -0.42 2.69
CA LEU A 107 -1.52 -0.50 3.76
C LEU A 107 -0.88 -0.79 5.12
N GLU A 108 0.09 -1.70 5.20
CA GLU A 108 0.82 -2.04 6.43
C GLU A 108 1.56 -0.81 6.99
N ARG A 109 2.23 -0.04 6.11
CA ARG A 109 2.91 1.22 6.48
C ARG A 109 1.95 2.35 6.86
N SER A 110 0.69 2.24 6.45
CA SER A 110 -0.39 3.17 6.84
C SER A 110 -1.15 2.69 8.07
N GLU A 111 -0.66 1.62 8.73
CA GLU A 111 -1.30 0.95 9.88
C GLU A 111 -2.69 0.37 9.59
N GLU A 112 -3.05 0.22 8.31
CA GLU A 112 -4.31 -0.38 7.87
C GLU A 112 -4.19 -1.92 7.81
N PHE A 113 -3.78 -2.54 8.92
CA PHE A 113 -3.31 -3.94 8.95
C PHE A 113 -4.32 -4.96 8.42
N ARG A 114 -5.61 -4.77 8.66
CA ARG A 114 -6.66 -5.64 8.11
C ARG A 114 -6.73 -5.59 6.58
N ARG A 115 -6.62 -4.40 6.00
CA ARG A 115 -6.63 -4.22 4.54
C ARG A 115 -5.32 -4.72 3.93
N ALA A 116 -4.20 -4.52 4.63
CA ALA A 116 -2.90 -5.08 4.25
C ALA A 116 -2.98 -6.61 4.20
N ALA A 117 -3.50 -7.25 5.25
CA ALA A 117 -3.68 -8.70 5.35
C ALA A 117 -4.49 -9.26 4.18
N ARG A 118 -5.60 -8.61 3.80
CA ARG A 118 -6.40 -9.01 2.62
C ARG A 118 -5.62 -8.92 1.30
N SER A 119 -4.73 -7.93 1.16
CA SER A 119 -3.88 -7.82 -0.03
C SER A 119 -2.85 -8.96 -0.08
N TYR A 120 -2.23 -9.29 1.06
CA TYR A 120 -1.30 -10.40 1.17
C TYR A 120 -1.99 -11.76 0.98
N GLU A 121 -3.21 -11.93 1.50
CA GLU A 121 -4.03 -13.12 1.29
C GLU A 121 -4.27 -13.39 -0.19
N LYS A 122 -4.53 -12.36 -1.01
CA LYS A 122 -4.63 -12.53 -2.46
C LYS A 122 -3.34 -13.06 -3.07
N VAL A 123 -2.17 -12.58 -2.63
CA VAL A 123 -0.87 -13.12 -3.09
C VAL A 123 -0.77 -14.62 -2.78
N ILE A 124 -1.12 -15.01 -1.56
CA ILE A 124 -1.02 -16.38 -1.06
C ILE A 124 -2.00 -17.32 -1.78
N THR A 125 -3.24 -16.86 -2.02
CA THR A 125 -4.33 -17.71 -2.51
C THR A 125 -4.44 -17.73 -4.03
N GLU A 126 -4.21 -16.60 -4.70
CA GLU A 126 -4.35 -16.49 -6.16
C GLU A 126 -3.01 -16.66 -6.90
N TYR A 127 -1.87 -16.47 -6.22
CA TYR A 127 -0.53 -16.51 -6.82
C TYR A 127 0.49 -17.33 -6.01
N PRO A 128 0.19 -18.61 -5.69
CA PRO A 128 1.04 -19.43 -4.82
C PRO A 128 2.45 -19.68 -5.36
N ASP A 129 2.63 -19.67 -6.69
CA ASP A 129 3.95 -19.87 -7.32
C ASP A 129 4.76 -18.57 -7.48
N SER A 130 4.21 -17.43 -7.07
CA SER A 130 4.87 -16.13 -7.24
C SER A 130 6.06 -15.97 -6.29
N PRO A 131 7.10 -15.21 -6.67
CA PRO A 131 8.23 -14.92 -5.79
C PRO A 131 7.84 -14.08 -4.55
N PHE A 132 6.60 -13.59 -4.48
CA PHE A 132 6.08 -12.80 -3.37
C PHE A 132 5.34 -13.65 -2.33
N TYR A 133 5.12 -14.94 -2.58
CA TYR A 133 4.36 -15.83 -1.72
C TYR A 133 4.88 -15.89 -0.28
N GLU A 134 6.16 -16.23 -0.10
CA GLU A 134 6.79 -16.34 1.23
C GLU A 134 6.80 -15.00 1.98
N GLY A 135 7.05 -13.92 1.24
CA GLY A 135 6.98 -12.56 1.78
C GLY A 135 5.57 -12.21 2.26
N ALA A 136 4.54 -12.58 1.50
CA ALA A 136 3.15 -12.34 1.84
C ALA A 136 2.69 -13.16 3.05
N LEU A 137 3.12 -14.43 3.17
CA LEU A 137 2.89 -15.26 4.37
C LEU A 137 3.48 -14.60 5.63
N SER A 138 4.73 -14.16 5.54
CA SER A 138 5.37 -13.48 6.66
C SER A 138 4.67 -12.15 6.99
N ALA A 139 4.18 -11.44 5.98
CA ALA A 139 3.54 -10.14 6.15
C ALA A 139 2.11 -10.22 6.71
N ILE A 140 1.34 -11.23 6.30
CA ILE A 140 0.00 -11.44 6.83
C ILE A 140 0.05 -11.77 8.33
N GLU A 141 1.00 -12.61 8.76
CA GLU A 141 1.24 -12.92 10.19
C GLU A 141 1.57 -11.64 10.99
N ARG A 142 2.50 -10.82 10.49
CA ARG A 142 2.82 -9.53 11.14
C ARG A 142 1.59 -8.62 11.23
N CYS A 143 0.79 -8.52 10.17
CA CYS A 143 -0.42 -7.72 10.16
C CYS A 143 -1.44 -8.23 11.19
N PHE A 144 -1.61 -9.55 11.32
CA PHE A 144 -2.48 -10.13 12.36
C PHE A 144 -2.01 -9.76 13.77
N LEU A 145 -0.71 -9.93 14.06
CA LEU A 145 -0.15 -9.59 15.37
C LEU A 145 -0.30 -8.10 15.70
N LYS A 146 -0.09 -7.22 14.72
CA LYS A 146 -0.25 -5.77 14.89
C LYS A 146 -1.70 -5.37 15.07
N ASN A 147 -2.62 -5.95 14.30
CA ASN A 147 -4.05 -5.71 14.43
C ASN A 147 -4.57 -6.11 15.82
N TYR A 148 -4.06 -7.22 16.38
CA TYR A 148 -4.40 -7.67 17.74
C TYR A 148 -3.88 -6.73 18.85
N GLN A 149 -2.90 -5.87 18.54
CA GLN A 149 -2.36 -4.89 19.51
C GLN A 149 -3.13 -3.57 19.51
N ILE A 150 -3.98 -3.31 18.51
CA ILE A 150 -4.79 -2.09 18.43
C ILE A 150 -5.95 -2.20 19.42
N LYS A 151 -5.86 -1.45 20.51
CA LYS A 151 -6.91 -1.30 21.52
C LYS A 151 -7.82 -0.15 21.14
N VAL A 152 -9.13 -0.39 21.10
CA VAL A 152 -10.13 0.61 20.68
C VAL A 152 -11.09 0.99 21.82
N ALA A 153 -11.17 0.18 22.87
CA ALA A 153 -11.93 0.48 24.07
C ALA A 153 -11.34 -0.22 25.30
N GLU A 154 -11.84 0.13 26.48
CA GLU A 154 -11.57 -0.58 27.73
C GLU A 154 -12.89 -0.74 28.49
N VAL A 155 -13.18 -1.95 28.97
CA VAL A 155 -14.37 -2.25 29.78
C VAL A 155 -13.90 -3.00 31.02
N ASP A 156 -14.15 -2.45 32.21
CA ASP A 156 -13.74 -3.04 33.50
C ASP A 156 -12.25 -3.39 33.56
N ALA A 157 -11.38 -2.49 33.08
CA ALA A 157 -9.93 -2.68 32.95
C ALA A 157 -9.48 -3.76 31.93
N TYR A 158 -10.40 -4.30 31.13
CA TYR A 158 -10.07 -5.18 30.00
C TYR A 158 -10.02 -4.37 28.70
N PRO A 159 -8.86 -4.29 28.02
CA PRO A 159 -8.78 -3.63 26.73
C PRO A 159 -9.49 -4.48 25.67
N ILE A 160 -10.34 -3.84 24.88
CA ILE A 160 -11.00 -4.44 23.73
C ILE A 160 -10.22 -4.02 22.50
N THR A 161 -9.76 -5.00 21.73
CA THR A 161 -9.09 -4.79 20.45
C THR A 161 -10.08 -4.44 19.35
N GLU A 162 -9.60 -3.81 18.28
CA GLU A 162 -10.45 -3.53 17.10
C GLU A 162 -11.11 -4.80 16.57
N LEU A 163 -10.36 -5.91 16.55
CA LEU A 163 -10.86 -7.21 16.11
C LEU A 163 -11.98 -7.74 17.01
N GLU A 164 -11.81 -7.69 18.33
CA GLU A 164 -12.83 -8.13 19.28
C GLU A 164 -14.09 -7.26 19.20
N LEU A 165 -13.93 -5.95 19.05
CA LEU A 165 -15.06 -5.03 18.89
C LEU A 165 -15.88 -5.35 17.63
N GLU A 166 -15.21 -5.62 16.51
CA GLU A 166 -15.87 -6.04 15.27
C GLU A 166 -16.50 -7.43 15.36
N GLU A 167 -15.87 -8.38 16.05
CA GLU A 167 -16.45 -9.70 16.31
C GLU A 167 -17.73 -9.58 17.13
N ILE A 168 -17.73 -8.74 18.17
CA ILE A 168 -18.92 -8.43 18.96
C ILE A 168 -20.00 -7.78 18.08
N ALA A 169 -19.63 -6.81 17.24
CA ALA A 169 -20.56 -6.11 16.35
C ALA A 169 -21.18 -7.05 15.31
N SER A 170 -20.36 -7.90 14.66
CA SER A 170 -20.81 -8.88 13.66
C SER A 170 -21.70 -9.97 14.27
N LYS A 171 -21.39 -10.47 15.47
CA LYS A 171 -22.25 -11.43 16.18
C LYS A 171 -23.58 -10.82 16.62
N LYS A 172 -23.63 -9.55 17.02
CA LYS A 172 -24.89 -8.84 17.31
C LYS A 172 -25.77 -8.66 16.07
N LEU A 173 -25.18 -8.64 14.88
CA LEU A 173 -25.88 -8.53 13.59
C LEU A 173 -26.33 -9.90 13.02
N SER A 174 -25.88 -11.03 13.60
CA SER A 174 -26.31 -12.39 13.22
C SER A 174 -27.20 -13.00 14.31
N PRO A 175 -28.54 -13.01 14.15
CA PRO A 175 -29.47 -13.52 15.17
C PRO A 175 -29.32 -15.03 15.45
N SER A 176 -28.68 -15.80 14.57
CA SER A 176 -28.72 -17.27 14.58
C SER A 176 -27.66 -17.97 15.45
N GLU A 177 -26.68 -17.25 16.00
CA GLU A 177 -25.52 -17.89 16.67
C GLU A 177 -25.36 -17.51 18.16
N GLN A 178 -26.41 -16.99 18.80
CA GLN A 178 -26.36 -16.60 20.21
C GLN A 178 -26.29 -17.82 21.16
N LYS A 179 -25.09 -18.36 21.38
CA LYS A 179 -24.72 -19.05 22.62
C LYS A 179 -24.02 -18.04 23.56
N PRO A 180 -24.28 -18.09 24.88
CA PRO A 180 -23.69 -17.15 25.81
C PRO A 180 -22.18 -17.37 25.88
N LEU A 181 -21.41 -16.38 25.41
CA LEU A 181 -19.95 -16.36 25.51
C LEU A 181 -19.52 -15.49 26.70
N TYR A 182 -18.78 -16.14 27.59
CA TYR A 182 -18.03 -15.64 28.76
C TYR A 182 -18.80 -14.83 29.81
N ARG A 183 -19.01 -15.45 30.99
CA ARG A 183 -19.22 -14.72 32.24
C ARG A 183 -17.84 -14.52 32.89
N PRO A 184 -17.42 -13.29 33.19
CA PRO A 184 -16.28 -13.09 34.07
C PRO A 184 -16.58 -13.73 35.44
N PRO A 185 -15.58 -14.31 36.13
CA PRO A 185 -15.77 -14.82 37.48
C PRO A 185 -16.26 -13.69 38.39
N ALA A 186 -17.28 -13.97 39.20
CA ALA A 186 -17.84 -13.00 40.13
C ALA A 186 -16.72 -12.48 41.06
N PRO A 187 -16.67 -11.18 41.37
CA PRO A 187 -15.69 -10.64 42.29
C PRO A 187 -15.85 -11.36 43.65
N THR A 188 -14.77 -12.03 44.08
CA THR A 188 -14.70 -12.63 45.40
C THR A 188 -14.71 -11.50 46.42
N LEU A 189 -15.85 -11.29 47.08
CA LEU A 189 -15.93 -10.52 48.31
C LEU A 189 -15.15 -11.30 49.36
N HIS A 190 -13.93 -10.85 49.65
CA HIS A 190 -13.21 -11.31 50.82
C HIS A 190 -13.88 -10.72 52.08
N PRO A 191 -14.03 -11.54 53.15
CA PRO A 191 -14.78 -11.18 54.35
C PRO A 191 -14.15 -10.03 55.15
#